data_AF-A0A430G103-F1
#
_entry.id   AF-A0A430G103-F1
#
_cell.length_a   1.000
_cell.length_b   1.000
_cell.length_c   1.000
_cell.angle_alpha   90.00
_cell.angle_beta   90.00
_cell.angle_gamma   90.00
#
_symmetry.space_group_name_H-M   'P 1'
#
loop_
_entity.id
_entity.type
_entity.pdbx_description
1 polymer ?
#
loop_
_entity_poly.entity_id
_entity_poly.type
_entity_poly.pdbx_seq_one_letter_code
_entity_poly.pdbx_strand_id
1 'polypeptide(L)'
;MPVRGGRGDTDGAGLEAMQLLIDGMMSGTGIRDRINGGYIDPEALGLSSPLVDDLRIWLSRYEDAHYAGFDDAEVVSMLDRQGVALAERMTKELTSDKVGYYSNAHLKELE
;
A
#
# COMPACT_ATOMS: atom_id res chain seq x y z
N MET A 1 16.74 -45.53 23.79
CA MET A 1 17.19 -44.75 22.63
C MET A 1 16.04 -43.81 22.23
N PRO A 2 16.12 -42.49 22.43
CA PRO A 2 15.05 -41.56 22.11
C PRO A 2 15.19 -41.02 20.67
N VAL A 3 14.12 -41.07 19.88
CA VAL A 3 13.98 -40.27 18.65
C VAL A 3 13.10 -39.06 18.98
N ARG A 4 13.78 -37.96 19.27
CA ARG A 4 13.20 -36.64 19.54
C ARG A 4 12.86 -35.99 18.19
N GLY A 5 11.72 -36.38 17.62
CA GLY A 5 11.14 -35.69 16.47
C GLY A 5 10.32 -34.49 16.92
N GLY A 6 11.02 -33.46 17.44
CA GLY A 6 10.44 -32.13 17.58
C GLY A 6 10.04 -31.66 16.18
N ARG A 7 8.75 -31.74 15.87
CA ARG A 7 8.18 -31.12 14.69
C ARG A 7 8.33 -29.63 14.93
N GLY A 8 9.39 -29.06 14.38
CA GLY A 8 9.75 -27.68 14.54
C GLY A 8 8.55 -26.81 14.24
N ASP A 9 8.15 -26.08 15.26
CA ASP A 9 7.54 -24.77 15.14
C ASP A 9 8.24 -24.03 13.99
N THR A 10 7.59 -23.99 12.82
CA THR A 10 7.75 -22.82 11.96
C THR A 10 6.87 -21.74 12.56
N ASP A 11 7.31 -21.26 13.72
CA ASP A 11 7.17 -19.87 14.13
C ASP A 11 7.84 -19.03 13.04
N GLY A 12 7.15 -18.87 11.92
CA GLY A 12 7.32 -17.74 11.03
C GLY A 12 6.67 -16.53 11.68
N ALA A 13 7.18 -16.11 12.84
CA ALA A 13 7.05 -14.74 13.30
C ALA A 13 7.86 -13.87 12.32
N GLY A 14 7.31 -13.67 11.13
CA GLY A 14 7.98 -13.07 9.98
C GLY A 14 7.30 -11.78 9.58
N LEU A 15 7.20 -10.83 10.52
CA LEU A 15 6.53 -9.53 10.36
C LEU A 15 5.03 -9.71 10.15
N GLU A 16 4.20 -8.86 10.73
CA GLU A 16 2.84 -8.66 10.23
C GLU A 16 2.98 -7.96 8.87
N ALA A 17 3.43 -8.71 7.87
CA ALA A 17 3.97 -8.18 6.63
C ALA A 17 2.86 -7.45 5.90
N MET A 18 2.99 -6.13 5.73
CA MET A 18 2.12 -5.39 4.82
C MET A 18 2.21 -6.05 3.44
N GLN A 19 1.12 -6.70 3.04
CA GLN A 19 1.07 -7.45 1.79
C GLN A 19 0.85 -6.51 0.60
N LEU A 20 0.14 -5.41 0.87
CA LEU A 20 -0.18 -4.38 -0.10
C LEU A 20 0.39 -3.04 0.36
N LEU A 21 0.80 -2.23 -0.61
CA LEU A 21 1.28 -0.88 -0.40
C LEU A 21 0.49 0.06 -1.30
N ILE A 22 -0.08 1.13 -0.74
CA ILE A 22 -0.52 2.27 -1.56
C ILE A 22 0.76 2.94 -2.10
N ASP A 23 0.90 2.99 -3.41
CA ASP A 23 2.08 3.52 -4.09
C ASP A 23 1.66 4.53 -5.17
N GLY A 24 2.16 5.75 -5.05
CA GLY A 24 1.84 6.86 -5.97
C GLY A 24 2.66 6.83 -7.26
N MET A 25 3.09 5.65 -7.71
CA MET A 25 3.86 5.53 -8.94
C MET A 25 2.94 5.76 -10.15
N MET A 26 3.37 6.67 -11.01
CA MET A 26 2.67 7.14 -12.22
C MET A 26 2.17 6.02 -13.14
N SER A 27 2.90 4.90 -13.24
CA SER A 27 2.53 3.77 -14.09
C SER A 27 1.85 2.62 -13.34
N GLY A 28 1.55 2.82 -12.05
CA GLY A 28 0.90 1.82 -11.21
C GLY A 28 -0.62 1.94 -11.21
N THR A 29 -1.26 1.02 -10.51
CA THR A 29 -2.70 1.05 -10.21
C THR A 29 -3.01 1.79 -8.90
N GLY A 30 -1.99 2.36 -8.26
CA GLY A 30 -2.07 2.93 -6.92
C GLY A 30 -1.93 1.90 -5.79
N ILE A 31 -1.97 0.61 -6.10
CA ILE A 31 -1.76 -0.49 -5.13
C ILE A 31 -0.67 -1.42 -5.65
N ARG A 32 0.38 -1.56 -4.87
CA ARG A 32 1.51 -2.45 -5.14
C ARG A 32 1.43 -3.70 -4.27
N ASP A 33 1.55 -4.87 -4.89
CA ASP A 33 1.75 -6.12 -4.19
C ASP A 33 3.22 -6.24 -3.77
N ARG A 34 3.45 -6.31 -2.45
CA ARG A 34 4.80 -6.47 -1.90
C ARG A 34 5.29 -7.92 -1.95
N ILE A 35 4.38 -8.87 -1.87
CA ILE A 35 4.66 -10.31 -1.74
C ILE A 35 4.98 -10.91 -3.11
N ASN A 36 4.10 -10.71 -4.08
CA ASN A 36 4.24 -11.21 -5.44
C ASN A 36 5.03 -10.25 -6.34
N GLY A 37 5.09 -8.97 -5.96
CA GLY A 37 5.73 -7.94 -6.76
C GLY A 37 4.88 -7.55 -7.97
N GLY A 38 4.47 -6.28 -8.03
CA GLY A 38 3.70 -5.75 -9.16
C GLY A 38 2.59 -4.84 -8.68
N TYR A 39 1.68 -4.49 -9.58
CA TYR A 39 0.54 -3.63 -9.31
C TYR A 39 -0.75 -4.44 -9.38
N ILE A 40 -1.60 -4.29 -8.37
CA ILE A 40 -2.91 -4.96 -8.31
C ILE A 40 -3.98 -3.91 -8.56
N ASP A 41 -4.96 -4.26 -9.37
CA ASP A 41 -6.11 -3.38 -9.57
C ASP A 41 -6.98 -3.32 -8.30
N PRO A 42 -7.30 -2.13 -7.77
CA PRO A 42 -8.19 -1.97 -6.62
C PRO A 42 -9.55 -2.67 -6.81
N GLU A 43 -10.06 -2.75 -8.04
CA GLU A 43 -11.32 -3.46 -8.31
C GLU A 43 -11.17 -4.98 -8.16
N ALA A 44 -9.98 -5.53 -8.43
CA ALA A 44 -9.71 -6.96 -8.29
C ALA A 44 -9.62 -7.41 -6.82
N LEU A 45 -9.39 -6.48 -5.89
CA LEU A 45 -9.32 -6.74 -4.44
C LEU A 45 -10.71 -6.79 -3.77
N GLY A 46 -11.79 -6.52 -4.52
CA GLY A 46 -13.14 -6.49 -3.96
C GLY A 46 -13.38 -5.32 -3.01
N LEU A 47 -12.63 -4.22 -3.17
CA LEU A 47 -12.83 -2.99 -2.41
C LEU A 47 -14.16 -2.31 -2.78
N SER A 48 -14.68 -1.49 -1.87
CA SER A 48 -15.86 -0.67 -2.14
C SER A 48 -15.60 0.31 -3.29
N SER A 49 -16.58 0.46 -4.19
CA SER A 49 -16.54 1.43 -5.29
C SER A 49 -16.12 2.84 -4.88
N PRO A 50 -16.60 3.43 -3.75
CA PRO A 50 -16.12 4.75 -3.32
C PRO A 50 -14.64 4.76 -2.94
N LEU A 51 -14.11 3.68 -2.35
CA LEU A 51 -12.68 3.62 -2.02
C LEU A 51 -11.81 3.52 -3.28
N VAL A 52 -12.25 2.73 -4.27
CA VAL A 52 -11.59 2.63 -5.58
C VAL A 52 -11.56 4.00 -6.28
N ASP A 53 -12.68 4.73 -6.24
CA ASP A 53 -12.79 6.06 -6.85
C ASP A 53 -11.85 7.07 -6.15
N ASP A 54 -11.86 7.09 -4.81
CA ASP A 54 -10.93 7.93 -4.03
C ASP A 54 -9.47 7.62 -4.35
N LEU A 55 -9.12 6.35 -4.54
CA LEU A 55 -7.76 5.91 -4.86
C LEU A 55 -7.34 6.34 -6.27
N ARG A 56 -8.24 6.26 -7.25
CA ARG A 56 -8.02 6.76 -8.62
C ARG A 56 -7.84 8.27 -8.64
N ILE A 57 -8.67 9.00 -7.90
CA ILE A 57 -8.56 10.47 -7.77
C ILE A 57 -7.22 10.82 -7.13
N TRP A 58 -6.85 10.14 -6.04
CA TRP A 58 -5.58 10.35 -5.36
C TRP A 58 -4.39 10.09 -6.27
N LEU A 59 -4.39 8.96 -7.00
CA LEU A 59 -3.34 8.61 -7.95
C LEU A 59 -3.19 9.67 -9.05
N SER A 60 -4.30 10.13 -9.63
CA SER A 60 -4.30 11.19 -10.64
C SER A 60 -3.70 12.50 -10.12
N ARG A 61 -3.97 12.87 -8.86
CA ARG A 61 -3.35 14.06 -8.24
C ARG A 61 -1.86 13.85 -7.96
N TYR A 62 -1.46 12.63 -7.61
CA TYR A 62 -0.06 12.29 -7.43
C TYR A 62 0.70 12.37 -8.76
N GLU A 63 0.05 11.96 -9.85
CA GLU A 63 0.55 12.09 -11.21
C GLU A 63 0.78 13.56 -11.59
N ASP A 64 -0.21 14.43 -11.33
CA ASP A 64 -0.10 15.86 -11.58
C ASP A 64 1.05 16.50 -10.78
N ALA A 65 1.16 16.14 -9.49
CA ALA A 65 2.27 16.57 -8.65
C ALA A 65 3.63 16.04 -9.15
N HIS A 66 3.67 14.83 -9.71
CA HIS A 66 4.88 14.27 -10.32
C HIS A 66 5.29 15.04 -11.58
N TYR A 67 4.34 15.38 -12.46
CA TYR A 67 4.61 16.23 -13.62
C TYR A 67 5.05 17.65 -13.23
N ALA A 68 4.54 18.17 -12.12
CA ALA A 68 5.01 19.41 -11.51
C ALA A 68 6.38 19.28 -10.83
N GLY A 69 6.98 18.08 -10.78
CA GLY A 69 8.28 17.83 -10.15
C GLY A 69 8.26 17.87 -8.62
N PHE A 70 7.08 17.71 -8.00
CA PHE A 70 6.87 17.85 -6.56
C PHE A 70 7.29 19.23 -6.00
N ASP A 71 7.10 20.29 -6.79
CA ASP A 71 7.50 21.66 -6.43
C ASP A 71 6.77 22.17 -5.16
N ASP A 72 5.50 21.80 -5.02
CA ASP A 72 4.65 22.19 -3.88
C ASP A 72 4.70 21.16 -2.73
N ALA A 73 5.48 21.47 -1.69
CA ALA A 73 5.58 20.64 -0.49
C ALA A 73 4.24 20.49 0.26
N GLU A 74 3.35 21.49 0.21
CA GLU A 74 2.00 21.36 0.78
C GLU A 74 1.15 20.34 0.03
N VAL A 75 1.24 20.31 -1.30
CA VAL A 75 0.52 19.34 -2.14
C VAL A 75 1.03 17.94 -1.85
N VAL A 76 2.36 17.75 -1.79
CA VAL A 76 2.98 16.47 -1.42
C VAL A 76 2.51 15.99 -0.06
N SER A 77 2.54 16.87 0.96
CA SER A 77 2.11 16.53 2.32
C SER A 77 0.62 16.17 2.38
N MET A 78 -0.22 16.88 1.62
CA MET A 78 -1.65 16.57 1.50
C MET A 78 -1.85 15.20 0.84
N LEU A 79 -1.11 14.90 -0.23
CA LEU A 79 -1.17 13.62 -0.93
C LEU A 79 -0.71 12.47 -0.04
N ASP A 80 0.36 12.66 0.73
CA ASP A 80 0.83 11.66 1.69
C ASP A 80 -0.22 11.35 2.75
N ARG A 81 -0.86 12.37 3.32
CA ARG A 81 -1.97 12.17 4.28
C ARG A 81 -3.15 11.44 3.66
N GLN A 82 -3.49 11.76 2.41
CA GLN A 82 -4.56 11.06 1.68
C GLN A 82 -4.20 9.60 1.43
N GLY A 83 -2.96 9.32 1.02
CA GLY A 83 -2.47 7.96 0.79
C GLY A 83 -2.47 7.10 2.06
N VAL A 84 -2.04 7.66 3.20
CA VAL A 84 -2.13 6.99 4.51
C VAL A 84 -3.60 6.71 4.88
N ALA A 85 -4.49 7.69 4.73
CA ALA A 85 -5.91 7.50 5.03
C ALA A 85 -6.56 6.43 4.13
N LEU A 86 -6.15 6.33 2.86
CA LEU A 86 -6.58 5.28 1.93
C LEU A 86 -6.06 3.91 2.38
N ALA A 87 -4.79 3.80 2.77
CA ALA A 87 -4.21 2.56 3.29
C ALA A 87 -4.95 2.07 4.55
N GLU A 88 -5.27 2.97 5.48
CA GLU A 88 -6.06 2.64 6.67
C GLU A 88 -7.48 2.17 6.30
N ARG A 89 -8.13 2.82 5.34
CA ARG A 89 -9.47 2.42 4.88
C ARG A 89 -9.44 1.06 4.18
N MET A 90 -8.47 0.82 3.30
CA MET A 90 -8.28 -0.48 2.66
C MET A 90 -8.02 -1.57 3.69
N THR A 91 -7.17 -1.32 4.69
CA THR A 91 -6.92 -2.29 5.78
C THR A 91 -8.20 -2.63 6.53
N LYS A 92 -9.08 -1.65 6.77
CA LYS A 92 -10.39 -1.87 7.42
C LYS A 92 -11.35 -2.68 6.55
N GLU A 93 -11.34 -2.48 5.23
CA GLU A 93 -12.20 -3.24 4.31
C GLU A 93 -11.68 -4.67 4.09
N LEU A 94 -10.38 -4.84 3.86
CA LEU A 94 -9.76 -6.13 3.57
C LEU A 94 -9.72 -7.04 4.79
N THR A 95 -9.68 -6.49 6.01
CA THR A 95 -9.73 -7.19 7.33
C THR A 95 -8.65 -8.26 7.57
N SER A 96 -7.99 -8.77 6.53
CA SER A 96 -6.94 -9.79 6.55
C SER A 96 -5.56 -9.24 6.21
N ASP A 97 -5.50 -8.13 5.48
CA ASP A 97 -4.25 -7.62 4.92
C ASP A 97 -3.95 -6.23 5.50
N LYS A 98 -2.77 -6.09 6.12
CA LYS A 98 -2.25 -4.77 6.46
C LYS A 98 -1.79 -4.10 5.17
N VAL A 99 -2.34 -2.92 4.91
CA VAL A 99 -1.96 -2.09 3.77
C VAL A 99 -1.07 -0.97 4.29
N GLY A 100 0.16 -0.90 3.78
CA GLY A 100 1.09 0.18 4.10
C GLY A 100 0.98 1.33 3.09
N TYR A 101 1.65 2.45 3.38
CA TYR A 101 1.73 3.59 2.47
C TYR A 101 3.18 3.88 2.08
N TYR A 102 3.44 4.00 0.78
CA TYR A 102 4.73 4.42 0.23
C TYR A 102 4.62 5.82 -0.38
N SER A 103 5.33 6.79 0.22
CA SER A 103 5.45 8.14 -0.32
C SER A 103 6.48 8.14 -1.45
N ASN A 104 5.99 8.24 -2.69
CA ASN A 104 6.86 8.30 -3.87
C ASN A 104 7.61 9.65 -3.95
N ALA A 105 7.04 10.75 -3.45
CA ALA A 105 7.70 12.05 -3.36
C ALA A 105 8.92 12.05 -2.42
N HIS A 106 8.84 11.29 -1.32
CA HIS A 106 9.94 11.15 -0.36
C HIS A 106 10.75 9.86 -0.53
N LEU A 107 10.37 9.00 -1.48
CA LEU A 107 10.95 7.68 -1.72
C LEU A 107 11.04 6.83 -0.44
N LYS A 108 10.05 6.94 0.45
CA LYS A 108 10.04 6.25 1.75
C LYS A 108 8.66 5.68 2.10
N GLU A 109 8.67 4.56 2.79
CA GLU A 109 7.49 4.02 3.47
C GLU A 109 7.21 4.86 4.72
N LEU A 110 5.94 5.21 4.93
CA LEU A 110 5.50 5.83 6.18
C LEU A 110 4.76 4.75 6.97
N GLU A 111 5.30 4.42 8.13
CA GLU A 111 4.72 3.50 9.12
C GLU A 111 3.63 4.18 9.97
#